data_AF-A0A4R4CWP9-F1
#
_entry.id   AF-A0A4R4CWP9-F1
#
_cell.length_a   1.000
_cell.length_b   1.000
_cell.length_c   1.000
_cell.angle_alpha   90.00
_cell.angle_beta   90.00
_cell.angle_gamma   90.00
#
_symmetry.space_group_name_H-M   'P 1'
#
loop_
_entity.id
_entity.type
_entity.pdbx_description
1 polymer ?
#
loop_
_entity_poly.entity_id
_entity_poly.type
_entity_poly.pdbx_seq_one_letter_code
_entity_poly.pdbx_strand_id
1 'polypeptide(L)'
;MKEAKKIYEFSGSLNTSMRYAVYADSHRFLKHKHAWKAAHCLKSFGCRVYLVAPDLKTKTFEGSRVYPDLNALKGKVDVVVPCLRAELIQNIVVEAAECEAKAIWFQEQNWTPEFDAACRENGIEVVRGCVLKHKIYPRPFAYLNPCYWHGRKVNKVPGKYQRI
;
A
#
# COMPACT_ATOMS: atom_id res chain seq x y z
N MET A 1 -7.85 -23.72 -20.15
CA MET A 1 -7.19 -22.38 -20.23
C MET A 1 -7.38 -21.68 -18.89
N LYS A 2 -6.31 -21.19 -18.23
CA LYS A 2 -6.48 -20.34 -17.05
C LYS A 2 -7.00 -18.98 -17.54
N GLU A 3 -8.16 -18.57 -17.05
CA GLU A 3 -8.74 -17.27 -17.33
C GLU A 3 -7.74 -16.16 -16.97
N ALA A 4 -7.49 -15.22 -17.87
CA ALA A 4 -6.55 -14.14 -17.63
C ALA A 4 -7.02 -13.31 -16.43
N LYS A 5 -6.15 -13.08 -15.45
CA LYS A 5 -6.50 -12.31 -14.25
C LYS A 5 -6.82 -10.87 -14.68
N LYS A 6 -8.08 -10.45 -14.49
CA LYS A 6 -8.51 -9.07 -14.75
C LYS A 6 -7.72 -8.11 -13.85
N ILE A 7 -7.20 -7.05 -14.48
CA ILE A 7 -6.44 -5.99 -13.81
C ILE A 7 -7.39 -4.84 -13.51
N TYR A 8 -7.34 -4.33 -12.28
CA TYR A 8 -8.09 -3.15 -11.84
C TYR A 8 -7.12 -2.04 -11.46
N GLU A 9 -7.46 -0.83 -11.88
CA GLU A 9 -6.73 0.40 -11.58
C GLU A 9 -7.10 0.95 -10.21
N PHE A 10 -6.12 1.54 -9.54
CA PHE A 10 -6.29 2.34 -8.34
C PHE A 10 -6.21 3.84 -8.71
N SER A 11 -5.50 4.63 -7.91
CA SER A 11 -5.15 6.03 -8.18
C SER A 11 -3.79 6.10 -8.86
N GLY A 12 -3.57 7.12 -9.70
CA GLY A 12 -2.32 7.24 -10.48
C GLY A 12 -2.19 6.11 -11.50
N SER A 13 -0.97 5.63 -11.70
CA SER A 13 -0.70 4.47 -12.58
C SER A 13 -0.82 3.11 -11.88
N LEU A 14 -1.23 3.08 -10.61
CA LEU A 14 -1.18 1.88 -9.77
C LEU A 14 -2.29 0.90 -10.11
N ASN A 15 -1.99 -0.40 -10.13
CA ASN A 15 -3.01 -1.42 -10.38
C ASN A 15 -2.71 -2.78 -9.71
N THR A 16 -3.72 -3.65 -9.70
CA THR A 16 -3.66 -4.98 -9.03
C THR A 16 -2.61 -5.97 -9.57
N SER A 17 -1.94 -5.68 -10.68
CA SER A 17 -0.83 -6.51 -11.20
C SER A 17 0.52 -6.18 -10.55
N MET A 18 0.64 -4.98 -9.96
CA MET A 18 1.87 -4.50 -9.32
C MET A 18 2.14 -5.19 -7.98
N ARG A 19 3.41 -5.09 -7.54
CA ARG A 19 3.92 -5.67 -6.30
C ARG A 19 4.12 -4.55 -5.28
N TYR A 20 3.48 -4.67 -4.12
CA TYR A 20 3.40 -3.63 -3.11
C TYR A 20 4.23 -4.00 -1.87
N ALA A 21 5.02 -3.07 -1.35
CA ALA A 21 5.63 -3.16 -0.02
C ALA A 21 4.89 -2.25 0.96
N VAL A 22 4.26 -2.83 1.98
CA VAL A 22 3.66 -2.06 3.07
C VAL A 22 4.72 -1.85 4.14
N TYR A 23 5.18 -0.61 4.29
CA TYR A 23 6.26 -0.22 5.18
C TYR A 23 5.69 0.44 6.45
N ALA A 24 5.96 -0.15 7.63
CA ALA A 24 5.51 0.42 8.90
C ALA A 24 6.24 -0.16 10.11
N ASP A 25 6.05 0.47 11.27
CA ASP A 25 6.49 -0.10 12.55
C ASP A 25 5.56 -1.22 13.05
N SER A 26 6.02 -1.95 14.08
CA SER A 26 5.27 -3.02 14.73
C SER A 26 3.93 -2.56 15.32
N HIS A 27 3.85 -1.31 15.81
CA HIS A 27 2.65 -0.74 16.39
C HIS A 27 1.54 -0.53 15.34
N ARG A 28 1.90 -0.16 14.11
CA ARG A 28 1.00 -0.02 12.96
C ARG A 28 0.49 -1.35 12.44
N PHE A 29 1.20 -2.45 12.67
CA PHE A 29 0.72 -3.79 12.38
C PHE A 29 -0.11 -4.39 13.51
N LEU A 30 0.33 -4.27 14.77
CA LEU A 30 -0.24 -5.01 15.90
C LEU A 30 -1.34 -4.24 16.65
N LYS A 31 -1.10 -2.96 16.98
CA LYS A 31 -1.95 -2.18 17.90
C LYS A 31 -2.92 -1.25 17.17
N HIS A 32 -2.41 -0.33 16.35
CA HIS A 32 -3.26 0.56 15.55
C HIS A 32 -3.82 -0.11 14.29
N LYS A 33 -3.13 -1.14 13.80
CA LYS A 33 -3.53 -1.95 12.64
C LYS A 33 -3.74 -1.15 11.35
N HIS A 34 -3.19 0.07 11.21
CA HIS A 34 -3.29 0.85 9.97
C HIS A 34 -2.57 0.14 8.82
N ALA A 35 -1.31 -0.26 9.03
CA ALA A 35 -0.54 -1.01 8.04
C ALA A 35 -1.16 -2.38 7.79
N TRP A 36 -1.65 -3.05 8.85
CA TRP A 36 -2.39 -4.30 8.71
C TRP A 36 -3.63 -4.15 7.81
N LYS A 37 -4.46 -3.12 8.02
CA LYS A 37 -5.64 -2.85 7.18
C LYS A 37 -5.26 -2.58 5.73
N ALA A 38 -4.21 -1.80 5.48
CA ALA A 38 -3.74 -1.51 4.12
C ALA A 38 -3.24 -2.78 3.42
N ALA A 39 -2.38 -3.57 4.08
CA ALA A 39 -1.85 -4.83 3.57
C ALA A 39 -2.97 -5.85 3.31
N HIS A 40 -3.89 -6.01 4.25
CA HIS A 40 -5.03 -6.91 4.10
C HIS A 40 -5.95 -6.46 2.95
N CYS A 41 -6.19 -5.16 2.80
CA CYS A 41 -6.99 -4.63 1.71
C CYS A 41 -6.36 -4.92 0.34
N LEU A 42 -5.06 -4.63 0.16
CA LEU A 42 -4.32 -4.95 -1.07
C LEU A 42 -4.33 -6.46 -1.37
N LYS A 43 -4.09 -7.30 -0.36
CA LYS A 43 -4.20 -8.77 -0.50
C LYS A 43 -5.61 -9.19 -0.92
N SER A 44 -6.65 -8.55 -0.38
CA SER A 44 -8.05 -8.84 -0.74
C SER A 44 -8.40 -8.47 -2.17
N PHE A 45 -7.73 -7.46 -2.76
CA PHE A 45 -7.78 -7.15 -4.19
C PHE A 45 -6.96 -8.13 -5.06
N GLY A 46 -6.22 -9.03 -4.42
CA GLY A 46 -5.36 -10.01 -5.08
C GLY A 46 -4.00 -9.45 -5.49
N CYS A 47 -3.57 -8.31 -4.96
CA CYS A 47 -2.21 -7.79 -5.19
C CYS A 47 -1.17 -8.69 -4.51
N ARG A 48 0.07 -8.68 -5.04
CA ARG A 48 1.22 -9.26 -4.33
C ARG A 48 1.73 -8.25 -3.31
N VAL A 49 1.73 -8.62 -2.03
CA VAL A 49 2.06 -7.71 -0.93
C VAL A 49 3.19 -8.27 -0.08
N TYR A 50 4.22 -7.46 0.13
CA TYR A 50 5.31 -7.69 1.07
C TYR A 50 5.12 -6.81 2.30
N LEU A 51 5.50 -7.34 3.47
CA LEU A 51 5.45 -6.61 4.73
C LEU A 51 6.86 -6.19 5.10
N VAL A 52 7.07 -4.90 5.36
CA VAL A 52 8.37 -4.35 5.77
C VAL A 52 8.18 -3.68 7.13
N ALA A 53 8.85 -4.21 8.14
CA ALA A 53 8.76 -3.73 9.51
C ALA A 53 10.07 -4.02 10.27
N PRO A 54 10.99 -3.04 10.37
CA PRO A 54 12.30 -3.23 10.99
C PRO A 54 12.24 -3.68 12.46
N ASP A 55 11.26 -3.18 13.20
CA ASP A 55 11.10 -3.40 14.64
C ASP A 55 10.18 -4.58 15.00
N LEU A 56 9.56 -5.22 14.00
CA LEU A 56 8.69 -6.36 14.23
C LEU A 56 9.52 -7.63 14.47
N LYS A 57 9.54 -8.10 15.72
CA LYS A 57 10.39 -9.23 16.18
C LYS A 57 10.18 -10.56 15.45
N THR A 58 9.03 -10.76 14.81
CA THR A 58 8.72 -12.01 14.11
C THR A 58 9.11 -11.94 12.64
N LYS A 59 9.72 -13.03 12.11
CA LYS A 59 10.02 -13.17 10.68
C LYS A 59 8.78 -13.43 9.82
N THR A 60 7.66 -13.78 10.44
CA THR A 60 6.39 -14.07 9.77
C THR A 60 5.21 -13.46 10.52
N PHE A 61 4.31 -12.82 9.79
CA PHE A 61 3.08 -12.24 10.33
C PHE A 61 1.91 -12.61 9.42
N GLU A 62 0.91 -13.29 9.99
CA GLU A 62 -0.27 -13.80 9.27
C GLU A 62 0.07 -14.56 7.98
N GLY A 63 0.99 -15.52 8.09
CA GLY A 63 1.44 -16.35 6.98
C GLY A 63 2.27 -15.61 5.90
N SER A 64 2.60 -14.34 6.11
CA SER A 64 3.47 -13.56 5.22
C SER A 64 4.84 -13.33 5.85
N ARG A 65 5.90 -13.43 5.06
CA ARG A 65 7.24 -13.04 5.50
C ARG A 65 7.28 -11.54 5.78
N VAL A 66 7.92 -11.18 6.89
CA VAL A 66 8.26 -9.81 7.27
C VAL A 66 9.71 -9.56 6.89
N TYR A 67 9.95 -8.46 6.19
CA TYR A 67 11.26 -8.03 5.76
C TYR A 67 11.76 -6.91 6.69
N PRO A 68 13.06 -6.89 7.00
CA PRO A 68 13.63 -5.91 7.93
C PRO A 68 13.70 -4.50 7.32
N ASP A 69 13.81 -4.40 5.99
CA ASP A 69 13.98 -3.14 5.26
C ASP A 69 13.51 -3.29 3.80
N LEU A 70 13.48 -2.18 3.07
CA LEU A 70 13.13 -2.17 1.64
C LEU A 70 14.23 -2.77 0.75
N ASN A 71 15.50 -2.69 1.15
CA ASN A 71 16.62 -3.21 0.36
C ASN A 71 16.56 -4.74 0.19
N ALA A 72 16.05 -5.47 1.20
CA ALA A 72 15.77 -6.90 1.11
C ALA A 72 14.76 -7.27 -0.01
N LEU A 73 14.07 -6.27 -0.57
CA LEU A 73 13.11 -6.36 -1.66
C LEU A 73 13.58 -5.71 -2.96
N LYS A 74 14.86 -5.33 -3.09
CA LYS A 74 15.40 -4.70 -4.31
C LYS A 74 15.03 -5.46 -5.59
N GLY A 75 14.46 -4.75 -6.57
CA GLY A 75 13.97 -5.30 -7.85
C GLY A 75 12.68 -6.14 -7.76
N LYS A 76 12.10 -6.32 -6.56
CA LYS A 76 10.93 -7.17 -6.31
C LYS A 76 9.63 -6.40 -6.05
N VAL A 77 9.72 -5.09 -5.89
CA VAL A 77 8.61 -4.21 -5.51
C VAL A 77 8.46 -3.13 -6.57
N ASP A 78 7.22 -2.83 -6.92
CA ASP A 78 6.89 -1.74 -7.84
C ASP A 78 6.40 -0.50 -7.07
N VAL A 79 5.76 -0.69 -5.92
CA VAL A 79 5.12 0.38 -5.15
C VAL A 79 5.43 0.26 -3.66
N VAL A 80 5.90 1.34 -3.03
CA VAL A 80 6.07 1.44 -1.58
C VAL A 80 4.86 2.14 -0.97
N VAL A 81 4.30 1.58 0.11
CA VAL A 81 3.11 2.10 0.81
C VAL A 81 3.49 2.41 2.27
N PRO A 82 4.02 3.61 2.57
CA PRO A 82 4.41 3.97 3.92
C PRO A 82 3.18 4.25 4.78
N CYS A 83 3.04 3.50 5.87
CA CYS A 83 1.95 3.61 6.85
C CYS A 83 2.42 4.26 8.16
N LEU A 84 3.36 5.20 8.06
CA LEU A 84 3.95 5.98 9.14
C LEU A 84 3.81 7.47 8.83
N ARG A 85 3.83 8.30 9.87
CA ARG A 85 3.78 9.76 9.68
C ARG A 85 5.05 10.24 8.99
N ALA A 86 4.96 11.35 8.25
CA ALA A 86 6.06 11.86 7.44
C ALA A 86 7.36 12.07 8.22
N GLU A 87 7.27 12.50 9.48
CA GLU A 87 8.44 12.77 10.34
C GLU A 87 9.23 11.49 10.68
N LEU A 88 8.61 10.32 10.56
CA LEU A 88 9.21 9.02 10.86
C LEU A 88 9.77 8.33 9.60
N ILE A 89 9.64 8.94 8.43
CA ILE A 89 9.98 8.33 7.14
C ILE A 89 10.78 9.27 6.24
N GLN A 90 11.66 10.08 6.82
CA GLN A 90 12.41 11.10 6.09
C GLN A 90 13.24 10.53 4.91
N ASN A 91 13.74 9.30 5.05
CA ASN A 91 14.56 8.64 4.02
C ASN A 91 13.76 7.77 3.06
N ILE A 92 12.42 7.76 3.13
CA ILE A 92 11.60 6.80 2.38
C ILE A 92 11.76 6.90 0.87
N VAL A 93 12.00 8.10 0.36
CA VAL A 93 12.18 8.32 -1.09
C VAL A 93 13.50 7.69 -1.55
N VAL A 94 14.57 7.86 -0.76
CA VAL A 94 15.87 7.24 -1.03
C VAL A 94 15.77 5.72 -0.94
N GLU A 95 15.18 5.20 0.13
CA GLU A 95 14.99 3.75 0.30
C GLU A 95 14.12 3.14 -0.82
N ALA A 96 13.11 3.86 -1.30
CA ALA A 96 12.28 3.44 -2.42
C ALA A 96 13.06 3.44 -3.74
N ALA A 97 13.90 4.45 -3.98
CA ALA A 97 14.76 4.53 -5.16
C ALA A 97 15.79 3.39 -5.18
N GLU A 98 16.46 3.12 -4.05
CA GLU A 98 17.43 2.04 -3.90
C GLU A 98 16.80 0.65 -4.09
N CYS A 99 15.53 0.51 -3.71
CA CYS A 99 14.71 -0.69 -3.93
C CYS A 99 14.21 -0.83 -5.39
N GLU A 100 14.43 0.18 -6.23
CA GLU A 100 13.96 0.27 -7.62
C GLU A 100 12.42 0.34 -7.73
N ALA A 101 11.77 0.92 -6.72
CA ALA A 101 10.33 1.16 -6.76
C ALA A 101 10.00 2.26 -7.77
N LYS A 102 8.86 2.10 -8.45
CA LYS A 102 8.37 3.04 -9.48
C LYS A 102 7.48 4.13 -8.89
N ALA A 103 6.86 3.85 -7.74
CA ALA A 103 5.92 4.74 -7.10
C ALA A 103 5.95 4.63 -5.57
N ILE A 104 5.59 5.73 -4.91
CA ILE A 104 5.25 5.73 -3.49
C ILE A 104 3.79 6.13 -3.33
N TRP A 105 3.01 5.28 -2.66
CA TRP A 105 1.61 5.53 -2.32
C TRP A 105 1.49 6.04 -0.89
N PHE A 106 1.65 7.34 -0.72
CA PHE A 106 1.46 8.02 0.55
C PHE A 106 0.00 7.93 1.00
N GLN A 107 -0.21 7.31 2.16
CA GLN A 107 -1.51 7.33 2.84
C GLN A 107 -1.86 8.76 3.26
N GLU A 108 -3.13 9.00 3.61
CA GLU A 108 -3.62 10.32 4.03
C GLU A 108 -2.71 10.90 5.12
N GLN A 109 -2.28 12.16 4.93
CA GLN A 109 -1.47 12.91 5.88
C GLN A 109 -0.04 12.36 6.12
N ASN A 110 0.46 11.45 5.27
CA ASN A 110 1.83 10.91 5.36
C ASN A 110 2.78 11.51 4.31
N TRP A 111 2.47 12.69 3.77
CA TRP A 111 3.18 13.31 2.65
C TRP A 111 3.57 14.76 2.98
N THR A 112 4.68 15.24 2.40
CA THR A 112 5.10 16.64 2.45
C THR A 112 5.60 17.12 1.07
N PRO A 113 5.64 18.44 0.82
CA PRO A 113 6.18 18.98 -0.44
C PRO A 113 7.63 18.55 -0.73
N GLU A 114 8.44 18.33 0.30
CA GLU A 114 9.82 17.84 0.16
C GLU A 114 9.85 16.43 -0.42
N PHE A 115 8.90 15.57 -0.04
CA PHE A 115 8.77 14.24 -0.65
C PHE A 115 8.38 14.31 -2.12
N ASP A 116 7.57 15.28 -2.55
CA ASP A 116 7.29 15.47 -3.98
C ASP A 116 8.55 15.81 -4.76
N ALA A 117 9.32 16.79 -4.26
CA ALA A 117 10.54 17.23 -4.91
C ALA A 117 11.54 16.07 -5.04
N ALA A 118 11.77 15.36 -3.94
CA ALA A 118 12.65 14.20 -3.91
C ALA A 118 12.15 13.07 -4.84
N CYS A 119 10.85 12.78 -4.87
CA CYS A 119 10.30 11.76 -5.76
C CYS A 119 10.50 12.13 -7.23
N ARG A 120 10.27 13.41 -7.58
CA ARG A 120 10.47 13.92 -8.94
C ARG A 120 11.93 13.79 -9.38
N GLU A 121 12.88 14.12 -8.51
CA GLU A 121 14.31 14.00 -8.78
C GLU A 121 14.74 12.53 -9.01
N ASN A 122 14.08 11.59 -8.35
CA ASN A 122 14.36 10.16 -8.45
C ASN A 122 13.49 9.43 -9.49
N GLY A 123 12.64 10.14 -10.25
CA GLY A 123 11.74 9.53 -11.22
C GLY A 123 10.66 8.62 -10.62
N ILE A 124 10.31 8.84 -9.34
CA ILE A 124 9.31 8.08 -8.60
C ILE A 124 7.95 8.77 -8.70
N GLU A 125 6.90 8.04 -9.09
CA GLU A 125 5.54 8.56 -9.07
C GLU A 125 5.04 8.76 -7.64
N VAL A 126 4.49 9.94 -7.36
CA VAL A 126 3.80 10.23 -6.10
C VAL A 126 2.31 9.94 -6.24
N VAL A 127 1.82 8.98 -5.47
CA VAL A 127 0.39 8.69 -5.37
C VAL A 127 -0.10 9.01 -3.97
N ARG A 128 -1.21 9.75 -3.86
CA ARG A 128 -1.76 10.18 -2.58
C ARG A 128 -3.13 9.56 -2.35
N GLY A 129 -3.39 9.16 -1.11
CA GLY A 129 -4.70 8.78 -0.62
C GLY A 129 -4.72 7.42 0.07
N CYS A 130 -5.82 7.08 0.74
CA CYS A 130 -5.91 5.82 1.47
C CYS A 130 -6.27 4.62 0.59
N VAL A 131 -5.53 3.51 0.72
CA VAL A 131 -5.83 2.21 0.05
C VAL A 131 -7.27 1.75 0.30
N LEU A 132 -7.78 1.93 1.52
CA LEU A 132 -9.12 1.47 1.91
C LEU A 132 -10.25 2.19 1.17
N LYS A 133 -9.97 3.34 0.54
CA LYS A 133 -10.96 4.06 -0.28
C LYS A 133 -11.35 3.27 -1.53
N HIS A 134 -10.49 2.37 -2.02
CA HIS A 134 -10.76 1.55 -3.20
C HIS A 134 -11.62 0.32 -2.89
N LYS A 135 -11.86 0.01 -1.61
CA LYS A 135 -12.67 -1.14 -1.22
C LYS A 135 -14.15 -0.92 -1.56
N ILE A 136 -14.79 -1.97 -2.08
CA ILE A 136 -16.25 -2.05 -2.18
C ILE A 136 -16.80 -2.39 -0.79
N TYR A 137 -17.61 -1.50 -0.24
CA TYR A 137 -18.33 -1.76 1.01
C TYR A 137 -19.76 -2.20 0.66
N PRO A 138 -20.24 -3.36 1.16
CA PRO A 138 -21.56 -3.86 0.83
C PRO A 138 -22.66 -3.01 1.48
N ARG A 139 -23.73 -2.74 0.75
CA ARG A 139 -24.92 -2.06 1.29
C ARG A 139 -25.78 -3.05 2.10
N PRO A 140 -26.49 -2.59 3.14
CA PRO A 140 -26.57 -1.20 3.62
C PRO A 140 -25.40 -0.79 4.54
N PHE A 141 -24.58 -1.73 5.02
CA PHE A 141 -23.53 -1.46 6.01
C PHE A 141 -22.42 -0.51 5.54
N ALA A 142 -22.31 -0.26 4.24
CA ALA A 142 -21.42 0.73 3.65
C ALA A 142 -21.52 2.12 4.31
N TYR A 143 -22.73 2.55 4.67
CA TYR A 143 -22.96 3.89 5.23
C TYR A 143 -22.32 4.08 6.62
N LEU A 144 -22.04 2.99 7.33
CA LEU A 144 -21.39 2.99 8.65
C LEU A 144 -19.86 3.07 8.57
N ASN A 145 -19.27 2.99 7.37
CA ASN A 145 -17.82 2.95 7.19
C ASN A 145 -17.31 4.32 6.69
N PRO A 146 -16.50 5.07 7.47
CA PRO A 146 -15.98 6.38 7.03
C PRO A 146 -15.23 6.32 5.70
N CYS A 147 -14.49 5.23 5.45
CA CYS A 147 -13.74 5.01 4.21
C CYS A 147 -14.65 4.87 2.98
N TYR A 148 -15.92 4.47 3.13
CA TYR A 148 -16.88 4.46 2.02
C TYR A 148 -17.13 5.89 1.53
N TRP A 149 -17.40 6.82 2.45
CA TRP A 149 -17.68 8.22 2.14
C TRP A 149 -16.45 8.95 1.59
N HIS A 150 -15.30 8.80 2.24
CA HIS A 150 -14.05 9.44 1.80
C HIS A 150 -13.55 8.89 0.45
N GLY A 151 -14.00 7.70 0.06
CA GLY A 151 -13.65 7.05 -1.20
C GLY A 151 -14.75 7.13 -2.27
N ARG A 152 -15.78 7.96 -2.13
CA ARG A 152 -16.93 7.93 -3.07
C ARG A 152 -16.54 8.22 -4.52
N LYS A 153 -15.48 9.00 -4.74
CA LYS A 153 -14.98 9.41 -6.06
C LYS A 153 -13.79 8.60 -6.58
N VAL A 154 -13.30 7.59 -5.84
CA VAL A 154 -12.17 6.77 -6.28
C VAL A 154 -12.63 5.47 -6.93
N ASN A 155 -11.81 4.94 -7.84
CA ASN A 155 -12.03 3.64 -8.47
C ASN A 155 -12.21 2.55 -7.43
N LYS A 156 -13.25 1.73 -7.60
CA LYS A 156 -13.52 0.61 -6.70
C LYS A 156 -12.96 -0.67 -7.26
N VAL A 157 -12.30 -1.44 -6.41
CA VAL A 157 -11.67 -2.70 -6.78
C VAL A 157 -12.41 -3.84 -6.09
N PRO A 158 -12.92 -4.81 -6.86
CA PRO A 158 -13.59 -5.98 -6.32
C PRO A 158 -12.60 -6.88 -5.57
N GLY A 159 -13.11 -7.64 -4.60
CA GLY A 159 -12.31 -8.67 -3.97
C GLY A 159 -11.88 -9.74 -4.98
N LYS A 160 -10.72 -10.38 -4.76
CA LYS A 160 -10.15 -11.43 -5.62
C LYS A 160 -11.15 -12.55 -5.98
N TYR A 161 -12.07 -12.85 -5.07
CA TYR A 161 -13.08 -13.91 -5.23
C TYR A 161 -14.50 -13.38 -5.40
N GLN A 162 -14.65 -12.06 -5.55
CA GLN A 162 -15.96 -11.45 -5.75
C GLN A 162 -16.36 -11.66 -7.21
N ARG A 163 -17.43 -12.42 -7.44
CA ARG A 163 -18.09 -12.47 -8.75
C ARG A 163 -18.67 -11.08 -9.03
N ILE A 164 -18.34 -10.54 -10.20
CA ILE A 164 -18.81 -9.23 -10.67
C ILE A 164 -20.01 -9.45 -11.56
#